data_AF-A0A2G5T6S1-F1
#
_entry.id   AF-A0A2G5T6S1-F1
#
_cell.length_a   1.000
_cell.length_b   1.000
_cell.length_c   1.000
_cell.angle_alpha   90.00
_cell.angle_beta   90.00
_cell.angle_gamma   90.00
#
_symmetry.space_group_name_H-M   'P 1'
#
loop_
_entity.id
_entity.type
_entity.pdbx_description
1 polymer ?
#
loop_
_entity_poly.entity_id
_entity_poly.type
_entity_poly.pdbx_seq_one_letter_code
_entity_poly.pdbx_strand_id
1 'polypeptide(L)'
;MAQELAELRRQIEELQIMERLQCNNVDGSANLELARSRELEIKNQELEILAKEIDAELSKDREKRQEELEVLTARLKAEYKDTVERFALQRDPQLESEKNNLEKKKEERDKLLTELLEQQEKFYEMLKTQESLRQKDLSQLRVDRSKQRKNVEAQILELKERLFETKKTGGDRKQEVFEQNVEDQKEWLHRKGKTMWNELLNTKELMASFGADVKFESFQQGCTLLRDQYRAFYNEYDDIEPQLIHANNCMKRVTPIEPLDLEKCISALRKFRNQTVEISVYGSEDESYYRGLISEVEELVREFVEDINLIIATTEGYDHEECSDNVNIDENLTRISENREKLSVLMQKFNVIGRAHLQATLAIQMEKGMTARQEAAEKEKKDHSTPKQDSE
;
A
#
# COMPACT_ATOMS: atom_id res chain seq x y z
N MET A 1 -37.32 -180.10 -139.23
CA MET A 1 -38.74 -179.70 -139.37
C MET A 1 -39.61 -179.95 -138.12
N ALA A 2 -39.65 -181.11 -137.45
CA ALA A 2 -40.54 -181.33 -136.28
C ALA A 2 -40.07 -180.77 -134.91
N GLN A 3 -38.85 -180.22 -134.73
CA GLN A 3 -38.36 -179.70 -133.43
C GLN A 3 -38.08 -178.18 -133.39
N GLU A 4 -37.85 -177.51 -134.53
CA GLU A 4 -37.82 -176.02 -134.65
C GLU A 4 -39.17 -175.37 -134.24
N LEU A 5 -40.27 -176.13 -134.31
CA LEU A 5 -41.60 -175.77 -133.79
C LEU A 5 -41.73 -175.89 -132.25
N ALA A 6 -40.82 -176.62 -131.58
CA ALA A 6 -40.77 -176.73 -130.12
C ALA A 6 -39.97 -175.57 -129.47
N GLU A 7 -38.96 -175.02 -130.16
CA GLU A 7 -38.19 -173.84 -129.72
C GLU A 7 -39.03 -172.54 -129.74
N LEU A 8 -39.87 -172.35 -130.76
CA LEU A 8 -40.79 -171.20 -130.85
C LEU A 8 -41.91 -171.24 -129.81
N ARG A 9 -42.41 -172.43 -129.41
CA ARG A 9 -43.39 -172.56 -128.32
C ARG A 9 -42.79 -172.20 -126.95
N ARG A 10 -41.51 -172.51 -126.72
CA ARG A 10 -40.82 -172.20 -125.46
C ARG A 10 -40.55 -170.70 -125.30
N GLN A 11 -40.22 -170.00 -126.38
CA GLN A 11 -40.01 -168.54 -126.38
C GLN A 11 -41.31 -167.74 -126.15
N ILE A 12 -42.48 -168.27 -126.54
CA ILE A 12 -43.78 -167.64 -126.28
C ILE A 12 -44.20 -167.81 -124.81
N GLU A 13 -43.90 -168.96 -124.19
CA GLU A 13 -44.17 -169.17 -122.75
C GLU A 13 -43.32 -168.28 -121.85
N GLU A 14 -42.06 -168.01 -122.18
CA GLU A 14 -41.20 -167.13 -121.38
C GLU A 14 -41.65 -165.66 -121.42
N LEU A 15 -42.14 -165.18 -122.57
CA LEU A 15 -42.69 -163.82 -122.69
C LEU A 15 -44.00 -163.65 -121.89
N GLN A 16 -44.84 -164.69 -121.81
CA GLN A 16 -46.04 -164.67 -120.97
C GLN A 16 -45.73 -164.72 -119.46
N ILE A 17 -44.56 -165.21 -119.06
CA ILE A 17 -44.11 -165.17 -117.65
C ILE A 17 -43.63 -163.76 -117.28
N MET A 18 -42.91 -163.07 -118.17
CA MET A 18 -42.48 -161.69 -117.90
C MET A 18 -43.66 -160.70 -117.81
N GLU A 19 -44.69 -160.88 -118.63
CA GLU A 19 -45.88 -160.01 -118.60
C GLU A 19 -46.70 -160.18 -117.30
N ARG A 20 -46.70 -161.40 -116.72
CA ARG A 20 -47.31 -161.66 -115.40
C ARG A 20 -46.51 -161.08 -114.25
N LEU A 21 -45.18 -161.04 -114.35
CA LEU A 21 -44.33 -160.46 -113.30
C LEU A 21 -44.37 -158.92 -113.31
N GLN A 22 -44.61 -158.29 -114.46
CA GLN A 22 -44.84 -156.84 -114.53
C GLN A 22 -46.19 -156.40 -113.97
N CYS A 23 -47.26 -157.21 -114.12
CA CYS A 23 -48.55 -156.90 -113.50
C CYS A 23 -48.52 -157.04 -111.97
N ASN A 24 -47.75 -157.99 -111.41
CA ASN A 24 -47.70 -158.19 -109.95
C ASN A 24 -46.90 -157.12 -109.17
N ASN A 25 -46.04 -156.33 -109.83
CA ASN A 25 -45.23 -155.31 -109.14
C ASN A 25 -45.93 -153.94 -109.04
N VAL A 26 -46.97 -153.65 -109.83
CA VAL A 26 -47.70 -152.38 -109.78
C VAL A 26 -48.69 -152.33 -108.62
N ASP A 27 -49.27 -153.47 -108.22
CA ASP A 27 -50.24 -153.55 -107.11
C ASP A 27 -49.60 -153.46 -105.71
N GLY A 28 -48.30 -153.70 -105.58
CA GLY A 28 -47.57 -153.58 -104.30
C GLY A 28 -47.26 -152.13 -103.87
N SER A 29 -47.14 -151.20 -104.82
CA SER A 29 -46.74 -149.81 -104.56
C SER A 29 -47.89 -148.95 -104.04
N ALA A 30 -49.11 -149.13 -104.55
CA ALA A 30 -50.27 -148.31 -104.20
C ALA A 30 -50.79 -148.55 -102.77
N ASN A 31 -50.62 -149.77 -102.22
CA ASN A 31 -51.09 -150.09 -100.87
C ASN A 31 -50.20 -149.51 -99.75
N LEU A 32 -48.91 -149.26 -100.01
CA LEU A 32 -47.98 -148.70 -99.03
C LEU A 32 -48.19 -147.19 -98.81
N GLU A 33 -48.52 -146.43 -99.86
CA GLU A 33 -48.79 -144.99 -99.74
C GLU A 33 -50.11 -144.70 -98.99
N LEU A 34 -51.13 -145.54 -99.20
CA LEU A 34 -52.41 -145.44 -98.49
C LEU A 34 -52.30 -145.71 -96.99
N ALA A 35 -51.46 -146.67 -96.59
CA ALA A 35 -51.18 -146.94 -95.18
C ALA A 35 -50.45 -145.76 -94.50
N ARG A 36 -49.50 -145.13 -95.20
CA ARG A 36 -48.72 -143.99 -94.69
C ARG A 36 -49.55 -142.72 -94.51
N SER A 37 -50.53 -142.48 -95.38
CA SER A 37 -51.45 -141.34 -95.29
C SER A 37 -52.32 -141.43 -94.02
N ARG A 38 -52.85 -142.62 -93.71
CA ARG A 38 -53.69 -142.82 -92.51
C ARG A 38 -52.91 -142.64 -91.20
N GLU A 39 -51.65 -143.07 -91.14
CA GLU A 39 -50.80 -142.85 -89.95
C GLU A 39 -50.53 -141.36 -89.67
N LEU A 40 -50.32 -140.54 -90.71
CA LEU A 40 -50.14 -139.10 -90.56
C LEU A 40 -51.43 -138.40 -90.08
N GLU A 41 -52.58 -138.87 -90.56
CA GLU A 41 -53.88 -138.32 -90.18
C GLU A 41 -54.18 -138.56 -88.69
N ILE A 42 -53.85 -139.76 -88.17
CA ILE A 42 -53.97 -140.07 -86.74
C ILE A 42 -53.04 -139.18 -85.90
N LYS A 43 -51.77 -139.03 -86.30
CA LYS A 43 -50.83 -138.17 -85.56
C LYS A 43 -51.24 -136.70 -85.54
N ASN A 44 -51.83 -136.20 -86.61
CA ASN A 44 -52.34 -134.82 -86.64
C ASN A 44 -53.51 -134.63 -85.68
N GLN A 45 -54.41 -135.62 -85.55
CA GLN A 45 -55.50 -135.57 -84.58
C GLN A 45 -54.98 -135.59 -83.13
N GLU A 46 -53.98 -136.41 -82.83
CA GLU A 46 -53.35 -136.46 -81.50
C GLU A 46 -52.70 -135.11 -81.11
N LEU A 47 -52.01 -134.46 -82.05
CA LEU A 47 -51.41 -133.14 -81.81
C LEU A 47 -52.47 -132.05 -81.60
N GLU A 48 -53.60 -132.13 -82.30
CA GLU A 48 -54.68 -131.16 -82.13
C GLU A 48 -55.36 -131.27 -80.76
N ILE A 49 -55.47 -132.49 -80.21
CA ILE A 49 -55.98 -132.72 -78.85
C ILE A 49 -54.99 -132.15 -77.81
N LEU A 50 -53.69 -132.45 -77.95
CA LEU A 50 -52.66 -131.93 -77.05
C LEU A 50 -52.58 -130.40 -77.06
N ALA A 51 -52.71 -129.78 -78.24
CA ALA A 51 -52.73 -128.31 -78.34
C ALA A 51 -53.92 -127.71 -77.59
N LYS A 52 -55.11 -128.32 -77.68
CA LYS A 52 -56.31 -127.90 -76.95
C LYS A 52 -56.16 -128.06 -75.44
N GLU A 53 -55.50 -129.13 -74.98
CA GLU A 53 -55.21 -129.35 -73.56
C GLU A 53 -54.23 -128.30 -73.02
N ILE A 54 -53.15 -128.01 -73.75
CA ILE A 54 -52.18 -126.95 -73.38
C ILE A 54 -52.86 -125.58 -73.32
N ASP A 55 -53.69 -125.24 -74.31
CA ASP A 55 -54.43 -123.98 -74.31
C ASP A 55 -55.42 -123.87 -73.13
N ALA A 56 -56.09 -124.98 -72.78
CA ALA A 56 -56.98 -125.02 -71.63
C ALA A 56 -56.25 -124.87 -70.29
N GLU A 57 -55.07 -125.49 -70.15
CA GLU A 57 -54.21 -125.32 -68.97
C GLU A 57 -53.68 -123.89 -68.84
N LEU A 58 -53.20 -123.31 -69.94
CA LEU A 58 -52.75 -121.91 -69.98
C LEU A 58 -53.88 -120.94 -69.64
N SER A 59 -55.11 -121.23 -70.07
CA SER A 59 -56.27 -120.41 -69.73
C SER A 59 -56.60 -120.47 -68.24
N LYS A 60 -56.58 -121.67 -67.63
CA LYS A 60 -56.77 -121.82 -66.18
C LYS A 60 -55.68 -121.15 -65.37
N ASP A 61 -54.43 -121.23 -65.81
CA ASP A 61 -53.31 -120.57 -65.14
C ASP A 61 -53.39 -119.04 -65.25
N ARG A 62 -53.88 -118.51 -66.38
CA ARG A 62 -54.14 -117.07 -66.54
C ARG A 62 -55.26 -116.61 -65.61
N GLU A 63 -56.36 -117.36 -65.51
CA GLU A 63 -57.46 -117.04 -64.59
C GLU A 63 -56.98 -117.01 -63.13
N LYS A 64 -56.22 -118.03 -62.68
CA LYS A 64 -55.65 -118.04 -61.33
C LYS A 64 -54.74 -116.85 -61.07
N ARG A 65 -53.84 -116.51 -62.00
CA ARG A 65 -52.98 -115.33 -61.86
C ARG A 65 -53.78 -114.02 -61.83
N GLN A 66 -54.86 -113.93 -62.60
CA GLN A 66 -55.76 -112.78 -62.59
C GLN A 66 -56.44 -112.62 -61.23
N GLU A 67 -56.98 -113.70 -60.67
CA GLU A 67 -57.59 -113.71 -59.33
C GLU A 67 -56.59 -113.32 -58.24
N GLU A 68 -55.37 -113.87 -58.28
CA GLU A 68 -54.31 -113.52 -57.33
C GLU A 68 -53.94 -112.02 -57.40
N LEU A 69 -53.87 -111.46 -58.61
CA LEU A 69 -53.61 -110.02 -58.80
C LEU A 69 -54.77 -109.16 -58.29
N GLU A 70 -56.01 -109.58 -58.48
CA GLU A 70 -57.19 -108.87 -57.96
C GLU A 70 -57.20 -108.87 -56.42
N VAL A 71 -56.84 -109.99 -55.79
CA VAL A 71 -56.72 -110.08 -54.33
C VAL A 71 -55.59 -109.18 -53.81
N LEU A 72 -54.41 -109.19 -54.45
CA LEU A 72 -53.27 -108.36 -54.06
C LEU A 72 -53.56 -106.85 -54.23
N THR A 73 -54.22 -106.48 -55.32
CA THR A 73 -54.60 -105.07 -55.56
C THR A 73 -55.66 -104.58 -54.56
N ALA A 74 -56.61 -105.43 -54.18
CA ALA A 74 -57.56 -105.12 -53.12
C ALA A 74 -56.86 -104.91 -51.77
N ARG A 75 -55.88 -105.76 -51.43
CA ARG A 75 -55.09 -105.64 -50.19
C ARG A 75 -54.27 -104.35 -50.15
N LEU A 76 -53.58 -103.99 -51.25
CA LEU A 76 -52.83 -102.74 -51.36
C LEU A 76 -53.72 -101.50 -51.19
N LYS A 77 -54.93 -101.50 -51.78
CA LYS A 77 -55.89 -100.41 -51.63
C LYS A 77 -56.36 -100.27 -50.17
N ALA A 78 -56.59 -101.38 -49.48
CA ALA A 78 -56.96 -101.37 -48.07
C ALA A 78 -55.83 -100.80 -47.19
N GLU A 79 -54.59 -101.26 -47.38
CA GLU A 79 -53.44 -100.74 -46.64
C GLU A 79 -53.19 -99.24 -46.89
N TYR A 80 -53.32 -98.79 -48.14
CA TYR A 80 -53.20 -97.37 -48.45
C TYR A 80 -54.28 -96.54 -47.73
N LYS A 81 -55.53 -97.00 -47.74
CA LYS A 81 -56.63 -96.33 -47.06
C LYS A 81 -56.39 -96.24 -45.54
N ASP A 82 -55.95 -97.32 -44.92
CA ASP A 82 -55.59 -97.36 -43.50
C ASP A 82 -54.47 -96.36 -43.15
N THR A 83 -53.44 -96.25 -44.00
CA THR A 83 -52.36 -95.28 -43.74
C THR A 83 -52.84 -93.83 -43.84
N VAL A 84 -53.65 -93.51 -44.85
CA VAL A 84 -54.24 -92.17 -45.01
C VAL A 84 -55.15 -91.83 -43.84
N GLU A 85 -55.97 -92.76 -43.38
CA GLU A 85 -56.85 -92.54 -42.21
C GLU A 85 -56.05 -92.37 -40.91
N ARG A 86 -54.98 -93.15 -40.71
CA ARG A 86 -54.08 -92.96 -39.55
C ARG A 86 -53.37 -91.60 -39.59
N PHE A 87 -52.91 -91.15 -40.75
CA PHE A 87 -52.30 -89.83 -40.90
C PHE A 87 -53.31 -88.69 -40.67
N ALA A 88 -54.55 -88.85 -41.15
CA ALA A 88 -55.62 -87.87 -40.90
C ALA A 88 -55.94 -87.76 -39.41
N LEU A 89 -56.07 -88.89 -38.70
CA LEU A 89 -56.33 -88.93 -37.26
C LEU A 89 -55.21 -88.32 -36.39
N GLN A 90 -53.95 -88.37 -36.86
CA GLN A 90 -52.81 -87.80 -36.12
C GLN A 90 -52.59 -86.30 -36.41
N ARG A 91 -52.93 -85.83 -37.62
CA ARG A 91 -52.61 -84.47 -38.06
C ARG A 91 -53.43 -83.39 -37.35
N ASP A 92 -54.73 -83.61 -37.20
CA ASP A 92 -55.63 -82.64 -36.56
C ASP A 92 -55.25 -82.35 -35.09
N PRO A 93 -55.02 -83.34 -34.21
CA PRO A 93 -54.59 -83.07 -32.84
C PRO A 93 -53.17 -82.48 -32.75
N GLN A 94 -52.28 -82.77 -33.70
CA GLN A 94 -50.96 -82.12 -33.76
C GLN A 94 -51.07 -80.64 -34.13
N LEU A 95 -51.87 -80.30 -35.15
CA LEU A 95 -52.13 -78.92 -35.54
C LEU A 95 -52.82 -78.13 -34.41
N GLU A 96 -53.76 -78.75 -33.71
CA GLU A 96 -54.45 -78.12 -32.58
C GLU A 96 -53.52 -77.90 -31.39
N SER A 97 -52.63 -78.86 -31.10
CA SER A 97 -51.55 -78.70 -30.12
C SER A 97 -50.57 -77.58 -30.49
N GLU A 98 -50.14 -77.50 -31.75
CA GLU A 98 -49.27 -76.42 -32.24
C GLU A 98 -49.95 -75.06 -32.16
N LYS A 99 -51.23 -74.97 -32.56
CA LYS A 99 -52.03 -73.75 -32.46
C LYS A 99 -52.16 -73.29 -31.00
N ASN A 100 -52.49 -74.21 -30.08
CA ASN A 100 -52.58 -73.90 -28.65
C ASN A 100 -51.22 -73.45 -28.08
N ASN A 101 -50.12 -74.06 -28.51
CA ASN A 101 -48.77 -73.63 -28.11
C ASN A 101 -48.41 -72.24 -28.66
N LEU A 102 -48.80 -71.92 -29.90
CA LEU A 102 -48.61 -70.58 -30.47
C LEU A 102 -49.46 -69.52 -29.76
N GLU A 103 -50.69 -69.85 -29.39
CA GLU A 103 -51.58 -68.96 -28.65
C GLU A 103 -51.05 -68.66 -27.25
N LYS A 104 -50.55 -69.68 -26.52
CA LYS A 104 -49.84 -69.50 -25.25
C LYS A 104 -48.60 -68.60 -25.39
N LYS A 105 -47.76 -68.85 -26.40
CA LYS A 105 -46.57 -68.01 -26.65
C LYS A 105 -46.95 -66.57 -26.99
N LYS A 106 -48.05 -66.36 -27.72
CA LYS A 106 -48.58 -65.03 -28.02
C LYS A 106 -49.05 -64.33 -26.74
N GLU A 107 -49.81 -65.01 -25.89
CA GLU A 107 -50.25 -64.47 -24.60
C GLU A 107 -49.09 -64.13 -23.67
N GLU A 108 -48.07 -64.99 -23.58
CA GLU A 108 -46.86 -64.73 -22.80
C GLU A 108 -46.10 -63.51 -23.33
N ARG A 109 -45.95 -63.39 -24.66
CA ARG A 109 -45.33 -62.23 -25.28
C ARG A 109 -46.12 -60.95 -24.99
N ASP A 110 -47.45 -61.00 -25.12
CA ASP A 110 -48.30 -59.83 -24.90
C ASP A 110 -48.27 -59.40 -23.42
N LYS A 111 -48.23 -60.35 -22.47
CA LYS A 111 -47.99 -60.08 -21.04
C LYS A 111 -46.64 -59.41 -20.78
N LEU A 112 -45.55 -59.96 -21.35
CA LEU A 112 -44.22 -59.37 -21.23
C LEU A 112 -44.16 -57.96 -21.82
N LEU A 113 -44.88 -57.72 -22.92
CA LEU A 113 -44.95 -56.41 -23.55
C LEU A 113 -45.68 -55.40 -22.65
N THR A 114 -46.78 -55.78 -22.01
CA THR A 114 -47.48 -54.93 -21.04
C THR A 114 -46.61 -54.63 -19.82
N GLU A 115 -45.92 -55.62 -19.26
CA GLU A 115 -45.00 -55.41 -18.13
C GLU A 115 -43.85 -54.47 -18.49
N LEU A 116 -43.30 -54.59 -19.69
CA LEU A 116 -42.22 -53.73 -20.16
C LEU A 116 -42.69 -52.28 -20.35
N LEU A 117 -43.89 -52.07 -20.88
CA LEU A 117 -44.49 -50.74 -21.00
C LEU A 117 -44.74 -50.10 -19.62
N GLU A 118 -45.29 -50.87 -18.66
CA GLU A 118 -45.48 -50.39 -17.29
C GLU A 118 -44.15 -50.06 -16.59
N GLN A 119 -43.11 -50.87 -16.82
CA GLN A 119 -41.76 -50.58 -16.32
C GLN A 119 -41.19 -49.31 -16.94
N GLN A 120 -41.32 -49.13 -18.25
CA GLN A 120 -40.89 -47.91 -18.95
C GLN A 120 -41.59 -46.67 -18.41
N GLU A 121 -42.89 -46.74 -18.15
CA GLU A 121 -43.65 -45.63 -17.56
C GLU A 121 -43.17 -45.30 -16.14
N LYS A 122 -42.94 -46.33 -15.30
CA LYS A 122 -42.37 -46.15 -13.95
C LYS A 122 -40.98 -45.51 -14.01
N PHE A 123 -40.12 -45.93 -14.93
CA PHE A 123 -38.80 -45.32 -15.12
C PHE A 123 -38.89 -43.86 -15.58
N TYR A 124 -39.83 -43.56 -16.48
CA TYR A 124 -40.06 -42.20 -16.94
C TYR A 124 -40.49 -41.26 -15.80
N GLU A 125 -41.44 -41.68 -14.97
CA GLU A 125 -41.87 -40.89 -13.80
C GLU A 125 -40.77 -40.77 -12.73
N MET A 126 -39.96 -41.81 -12.55
CA MET A 126 -38.77 -41.74 -11.68
C MET A 126 -37.76 -40.69 -12.18
N LEU A 127 -37.46 -40.68 -13.48
CA LEU A 127 -36.54 -39.70 -14.07
C LEU A 127 -37.09 -38.27 -13.96
N LYS A 128 -38.39 -38.10 -14.18
CA LYS A 128 -39.07 -36.80 -14.06
C LYS A 128 -39.04 -36.26 -12.63
N THR A 129 -39.32 -37.10 -11.64
CA THR A 129 -39.24 -36.73 -10.21
C THR A 129 -37.81 -36.44 -9.78
N GLN A 130 -36.83 -37.22 -10.22
CA GLN A 130 -35.42 -36.98 -9.95
C GLN A 130 -34.94 -35.66 -10.55
N GLU A 131 -35.30 -35.33 -11.79
CA GLU A 131 -34.92 -34.06 -12.42
C GLU A 131 -35.61 -32.87 -11.72
N SER A 132 -36.86 -33.03 -11.28
CA SER A 132 -37.54 -32.01 -10.48
C SER A 132 -36.83 -31.74 -9.14
N LEU A 133 -36.41 -32.79 -8.44
CA LEU A 133 -35.61 -32.65 -7.21
C LEU A 133 -34.26 -31.97 -7.49
N ARG A 134 -33.56 -32.39 -8.55
CA ARG A 134 -32.29 -31.77 -8.97
C ARG A 134 -32.45 -30.27 -9.25
N GLN A 135 -33.53 -29.87 -9.93
CA GLN A 135 -33.83 -28.47 -10.20
C GLN A 135 -34.15 -27.69 -8.92
N LYS A 136 -34.91 -28.29 -7.99
CA LYS A 136 -35.22 -27.70 -6.69
C LYS A 136 -33.94 -27.47 -5.87
N ASP A 137 -33.07 -28.47 -5.77
CA ASP A 137 -31.80 -28.37 -5.05
C ASP A 137 -30.87 -27.33 -5.68
N LEU A 138 -30.78 -27.29 -7.02
CA LEU A 138 -30.01 -26.27 -7.73
C LEU A 138 -30.57 -24.86 -7.49
N SER A 139 -31.89 -24.71 -7.47
CA SER A 139 -32.53 -23.42 -7.18
C SER A 139 -32.25 -22.97 -5.74
N GLN A 140 -32.32 -23.90 -4.78
CA GLN A 140 -32.02 -23.63 -3.37
C GLN A 140 -30.55 -23.24 -3.18
N LEU A 141 -29.62 -23.98 -3.78
CA LEU A 141 -28.19 -23.66 -3.75
C LEU A 141 -27.88 -22.27 -4.34
N ARG A 142 -28.60 -21.85 -5.39
CA ARG A 142 -28.46 -20.50 -5.96
C ARG A 142 -28.92 -19.43 -4.97
N VAL A 143 -30.05 -19.66 -4.30
CA VAL A 143 -30.59 -18.75 -3.28
C VAL A 143 -29.64 -18.66 -2.08
N ASP A 144 -29.18 -19.80 -1.56
CA ASP A 144 -28.28 -19.85 -0.41
C ASP A 144 -26.93 -19.18 -0.71
N ARG A 145 -26.37 -19.42 -1.91
CA ARG A 145 -25.15 -18.75 -2.36
C ARG A 145 -25.35 -17.24 -2.54
N SER A 146 -26.50 -16.80 -3.03
CA SER A 146 -26.85 -15.37 -3.12
C SER A 146 -26.96 -14.73 -1.73
N LYS A 147 -27.62 -15.40 -0.79
CA LYS A 147 -27.77 -14.96 0.60
C LYS A 147 -26.42 -14.88 1.32
N GLN A 148 -25.56 -15.90 1.16
CA GLN A 148 -24.20 -15.88 1.70
C GLN A 148 -23.38 -14.72 1.13
N ARG A 149 -23.44 -14.46 -0.19
CA ARG A 149 -22.74 -13.31 -0.79
C ARG A 149 -23.19 -11.99 -0.18
N LYS A 150 -24.50 -11.77 -0.04
CA LYS A 150 -25.05 -10.56 0.60
C LYS A 150 -24.60 -10.41 2.05
N ASN A 151 -24.58 -11.51 2.83
CA ASN A 151 -24.12 -11.48 4.21
C ASN A 151 -22.62 -11.15 4.31
N VAL A 152 -21.79 -11.75 3.46
CA VAL A 152 -20.34 -11.47 3.42
C VAL A 152 -20.08 -10.03 3.00
N GLU A 153 -20.81 -9.53 2.00
CA GLU A 153 -20.69 -8.14 1.54
C GLU A 153 -21.09 -7.14 2.63
N ALA A 154 -22.16 -7.42 3.38
CA ALA A 154 -22.55 -6.63 4.55
C ALA A 154 -21.47 -6.63 5.65
N GLN A 155 -20.89 -7.80 5.97
CA GLN A 155 -19.80 -7.90 6.94
C GLN A 155 -18.54 -7.12 6.50
N ILE A 156 -18.20 -7.18 5.21
CA ILE A 156 -17.08 -6.41 4.65
C ILE A 156 -17.35 -4.91 4.81
N LEU A 157 -18.58 -4.47 4.59
CA LEU A 157 -18.96 -3.07 4.69
C LEU A 157 -18.90 -2.57 6.15
N GLU A 158 -19.43 -3.35 7.09
CA GLU A 158 -19.35 -3.06 8.52
C GLU A 158 -17.89 -2.99 9.03
N LEU A 159 -17.03 -3.92 8.59
CA LEU A 159 -15.61 -3.89 8.93
C LEU A 159 -14.91 -2.65 8.36
N LYS A 160 -15.25 -2.23 7.13
CA LYS A 160 -14.70 -1.00 6.53
C LYS A 160 -15.12 0.24 7.30
N GLU A 161 -16.37 0.33 7.74
CA GLU A 161 -16.88 1.43 8.56
C GLU A 161 -16.14 1.51 9.90
N ARG A 162 -16.04 0.38 10.63
CA ARG A 162 -15.27 0.33 11.90
C ARG A 162 -13.81 0.74 11.72
N LEU A 163 -13.18 0.29 10.63
CA LEU A 163 -11.78 0.62 10.33
C LEU A 163 -11.63 2.12 10.00
N PHE A 164 -12.60 2.72 9.30
CA PHE A 164 -12.65 4.15 9.05
C PHE A 164 -12.81 4.95 10.35
N GLU A 165 -13.74 4.58 11.22
CA GLU A 165 -13.93 5.23 12.53
C GLU A 165 -12.67 5.14 13.40
N THR A 166 -12.02 3.97 13.41
CA THR A 166 -10.76 3.77 14.15
C THR A 166 -9.63 4.65 13.60
N LYS A 167 -9.54 4.78 12.27
CA LYS A 167 -8.57 5.68 11.63
C LYS A 167 -8.86 7.15 11.92
N LYS A 168 -10.14 7.55 11.90
CA LYS A 168 -10.56 8.92 12.19
C LYS A 168 -10.24 9.27 13.64
N THR A 169 -10.67 8.48 14.60
CA THR A 169 -10.36 8.67 16.03
C THR A 169 -8.86 8.66 16.32
N GLY A 170 -8.10 7.79 15.66
CA GLY A 170 -6.64 7.81 15.73
C GLY A 170 -5.99 9.05 15.12
N GLY A 171 -6.61 9.64 14.09
CA GLY A 171 -6.21 10.93 13.49
C GLY A 171 -6.51 12.09 14.42
N ASP A 172 -7.73 12.17 14.95
CA ASP A 172 -8.18 13.22 15.87
C ASP A 172 -7.29 13.25 17.13
N ARG A 173 -7.01 12.08 17.73
CA ARG A 173 -6.11 11.98 18.89
C ARG A 173 -4.68 12.43 18.60
N LYS A 174 -4.16 12.16 17.40
CA LYS A 174 -2.83 12.65 17.00
C LYS A 174 -2.82 14.16 16.84
N GLN A 175 -3.91 14.73 16.33
CA GLN A 175 -4.05 16.16 16.15
C GLN A 175 -4.16 16.88 17.50
N GLU A 176 -4.95 16.36 18.45
CA GLU A 176 -5.01 16.89 19.82
C GLU A 176 -3.63 16.89 20.49
N VAL A 177 -2.89 15.78 20.41
CA VAL A 177 -1.53 15.69 20.98
C VAL A 177 -0.57 16.67 20.29
N PHE A 178 -0.71 16.88 18.99
CA PHE A 178 0.10 17.85 18.26
C PHE A 178 -0.22 19.29 18.69
N GLU A 179 -1.50 19.65 18.76
CA GLU A 179 -1.95 20.98 19.19
C GLU A 179 -1.48 21.28 20.62
N GLN A 180 -1.57 20.30 21.52
CA GLN A 180 -1.11 20.45 22.90
C GLN A 180 0.42 20.64 22.98
N ASN A 181 1.20 19.85 22.25
CA ASN A 181 2.66 20.03 22.18
C ASN A 181 3.05 21.42 21.62
N VAL A 182 2.31 21.93 20.64
CA VAL A 182 2.54 23.27 20.09
C VAL A 182 2.27 24.35 21.13
N GLU A 183 1.19 24.21 21.90
CA GLU A 183 0.85 25.18 22.95
C GLU A 183 1.89 25.16 24.09
N ASP A 184 2.33 23.98 24.52
CA ASP A 184 3.39 23.81 25.52
C ASP A 184 4.72 24.45 25.04
N GLN A 185 5.06 24.29 23.75
CA GLN A 185 6.24 24.93 23.18
C GLN A 185 6.13 26.46 23.16
N LYS A 186 4.96 27.01 22.83
CA LYS A 186 4.73 28.47 22.86
C LYS A 186 4.89 29.01 24.29
N GLU A 187 4.30 28.35 25.28
CA GLU A 187 4.45 28.75 26.68
C GLU A 187 5.90 28.71 27.13
N TRP A 188 6.62 27.63 26.80
CA TRP A 188 8.04 27.50 27.14
C TRP A 188 8.88 28.61 26.50
N LEU A 189 8.66 28.90 25.21
CA LEU A 189 9.33 29.99 24.49
C LEU A 189 9.01 31.35 25.11
N HIS A 190 7.77 31.59 25.50
CA HIS A 190 7.38 32.84 26.15
C HIS A 190 8.05 33.01 27.52
N ARG A 191 8.11 31.96 28.34
CA ARG A 191 8.82 31.97 29.63
C ARG A 191 10.31 32.23 29.43
N LYS A 192 10.95 31.53 28.50
CA LYS A 192 12.39 31.73 28.18
C LYS A 192 12.67 33.13 27.65
N GLY A 193 11.81 33.65 26.77
CA GLY A 193 11.88 35.01 26.25
C GLY A 193 11.81 36.04 27.37
N LYS A 194 10.87 35.89 28.31
CA LYS A 194 10.74 36.79 29.47
C LYS A 194 11.99 36.80 30.34
N THR A 195 12.59 35.63 30.61
CA THR A 195 13.84 35.55 31.38
C THR A 195 14.99 36.27 30.69
N MET A 196 15.19 36.02 29.39
CA MET A 196 16.26 36.69 28.62
C MET A 196 16.06 38.21 28.56
N TRP A 197 14.82 38.69 28.42
CA TRP A 197 14.52 40.12 28.45
C TRP A 197 14.85 40.77 29.80
N ASN A 198 14.52 40.10 30.90
CA ASN A 198 14.85 40.60 32.24
C ASN A 198 16.37 40.61 32.48
N GLU A 199 17.10 39.59 32.03
CA GLU A 199 18.58 39.57 32.10
C GLU A 199 19.21 40.69 31.26
N LEU A 200 18.68 40.94 30.06
CA LEU A 200 19.12 42.04 29.22
C LEU A 200 18.86 43.42 29.86
N LEU A 201 17.72 43.57 30.54
CA LEU A 201 17.39 44.81 31.23
C LEU A 201 18.35 45.06 32.39
N ASN A 202 18.57 44.05 33.24
CA ASN A 202 19.48 44.14 34.38
C ASN A 202 20.92 44.45 33.94
N THR A 203 21.39 43.84 32.84
CA THR A 203 22.75 44.12 32.33
C THR A 203 22.90 45.52 31.75
N LYS A 204 21.86 46.07 31.11
CA LYS A 204 21.85 47.48 30.66
C LYS A 204 21.84 48.45 31.84
N GLU A 205 21.07 48.17 32.88
CA GLU A 205 21.05 48.99 34.11
C GLU A 205 22.40 48.99 34.82
N LEU A 206 23.07 47.83 34.89
CA LEU A 206 24.43 47.71 35.42
C LEU A 206 25.45 48.50 34.58
N MET A 207 25.42 48.37 33.25
CA MET A 207 26.30 49.15 32.36
C MET A 207 26.06 50.66 32.49
N ALA A 208 24.80 51.09 32.62
CA ALA A 208 24.47 52.48 32.87
C ALA A 208 25.01 52.99 34.20
N SER A 209 24.97 52.18 35.27
CA SER A 209 25.57 52.56 36.56
C SER A 209 27.09 52.69 36.51
N PHE A 210 27.79 51.76 35.84
CA PHE A 210 29.25 51.88 35.69
C PHE A 210 29.65 53.12 34.87
N GLY A 211 28.88 53.48 33.84
CA GLY A 211 29.13 54.68 33.05
C GLY A 211 28.89 55.99 33.82
N ALA A 212 28.03 55.98 34.84
CA ALA A 212 27.80 57.14 35.71
C ALA A 212 28.95 57.32 36.71
N ASP A 213 29.44 56.23 37.31
CA ASP A 213 30.55 56.26 38.28
C ASP A 213 31.85 56.79 37.65
N VAL A 214 32.19 56.37 36.43
CA VAL A 214 33.39 56.83 35.71
C VAL A 214 33.34 58.33 35.38
N LYS A 215 32.15 58.86 35.05
CA LYS A 215 31.98 60.29 34.76
C LYS A 215 32.11 61.14 36.04
N PHE A 216 31.53 60.67 37.15
CA PHE A 216 31.67 61.34 38.44
C PHE A 216 33.12 61.37 38.93
N GLU A 217 33.86 60.26 38.81
CA GLU A 217 35.29 60.22 39.16
C GLU A 217 36.12 61.23 38.35
N SER A 218 35.83 61.35 37.05
CA SER A 218 36.49 62.35 36.19
C SER A 218 36.18 63.78 36.62
N PHE A 219 34.93 64.08 36.98
CA PHE A 219 34.53 65.38 37.52
C PHE A 219 35.23 65.68 38.86
N GLN A 220 35.32 64.71 39.77
CA GLN A 220 36.01 64.85 41.06
C GLN A 220 37.51 65.12 40.89
N GLN A 221 38.16 64.43 39.97
CA GLN A 221 39.58 64.66 39.63
C GLN A 221 39.77 66.07 39.06
N GLY A 222 38.91 66.50 38.13
CA GLY A 222 38.91 67.86 37.59
C GLY A 222 38.76 68.94 38.67
N CYS A 223 37.83 68.76 39.61
CA CYS A 223 37.63 69.68 40.74
C CYS A 223 38.85 69.73 41.69
N THR A 224 39.59 68.63 41.79
CA THR A 224 40.81 68.57 42.61
C THR A 224 41.95 69.32 41.94
N LEU A 225 42.18 69.06 40.65
CA LEU A 225 43.18 69.78 39.86
C LEU A 225 42.90 71.28 39.81
N LEU A 226 41.64 71.68 39.63
CA LEU A 226 41.23 73.09 39.65
C LEU A 226 41.63 73.79 40.95
N ARG A 227 41.39 73.15 42.10
CA ARG A 227 41.76 73.68 43.42
C ARG A 227 43.28 73.72 43.62
N ASP A 228 44.00 72.73 43.12
CA ASP A 228 45.46 72.69 43.24
C ASP A 228 46.12 73.79 42.40
N GLN A 229 45.62 74.04 41.18
CA GLN A 229 46.08 75.15 40.35
C GLN A 229 45.70 76.51 40.95
N TYR A 230 44.52 76.64 41.55
CA TYR A 230 44.14 77.84 42.30
C TYR A 230 45.12 78.12 43.44
N ARG A 231 45.45 77.10 44.26
CA ARG A 231 46.41 77.25 45.37
C ARG A 231 47.79 77.65 44.87
N ALA A 232 48.24 77.08 43.76
CA ALA A 232 49.51 77.44 43.14
C ALA A 232 49.54 78.92 42.74
N PHE A 233 48.49 79.40 42.07
CA PHE A 233 48.37 80.83 41.75
C PHE A 233 48.29 81.71 42.99
N TYR A 234 47.49 81.32 43.98
CA TYR A 234 47.31 82.08 45.22
C TYR A 234 48.62 82.26 45.98
N ASN A 235 49.43 81.20 46.09
CA ASN A 235 50.73 81.26 46.76
C ASN A 235 51.72 82.16 46.01
N GLU A 236 51.82 82.02 44.68
CA GLU A 236 52.72 82.85 43.87
C GLU A 236 52.30 84.34 43.91
N TYR A 237 51.00 84.62 44.05
CA TYR A 237 50.52 85.98 44.25
C TYR A 237 50.82 86.51 45.66
N ASP A 238 50.63 85.72 46.72
CA ASP A 238 51.00 86.11 48.09
C ASP A 238 52.49 86.47 48.22
N ASP A 239 53.35 85.75 47.49
CA ASP A 239 54.79 86.01 47.49
C ASP A 239 55.16 87.35 46.81
N ILE A 240 54.38 87.78 45.81
CA ILE A 240 54.65 89.01 45.04
C ILE A 240 53.86 90.23 45.52
N GLU A 241 52.73 90.05 46.20
CA GLU A 241 51.84 91.11 46.67
C GLU A 241 52.57 92.20 47.51
N PRO A 242 53.45 91.87 48.47
CA PRO A 242 54.19 92.89 49.22
C PRO A 242 55.08 93.76 48.32
N GLN A 243 55.64 93.17 47.26
CA GLN A 243 56.50 93.87 46.30
C GLN A 243 55.66 94.81 45.43
N LEU A 244 54.47 94.39 45.01
CA LEU A 244 53.52 95.23 44.29
C LEU A 244 53.02 96.41 45.15
N ILE A 245 52.72 96.17 46.43
CA ILE A 245 52.35 97.23 47.37
C ILE A 245 53.52 98.21 47.55
N HIS A 246 54.75 97.71 47.65
CA HIS A 246 55.93 98.57 47.74
C HIS A 246 56.11 99.43 46.48
N ALA A 247 56.00 98.83 45.29
CA ALA A 247 56.06 99.54 44.02
C ALA A 247 54.97 100.61 43.89
N ASN A 248 53.73 100.29 44.27
CA ASN A 248 52.62 101.26 44.29
C ASN A 248 52.92 102.44 45.24
N ASN A 249 53.52 102.19 46.40
CA ASN A 249 53.93 103.25 47.33
C ASN A 249 55.07 104.13 46.76
N CYS A 250 55.99 103.53 46.00
CA CYS A 250 57.04 104.26 45.29
C CYS A 250 56.45 105.15 44.18
N MET A 251 55.50 104.62 43.39
CA MET A 251 54.76 105.41 42.37
C MET A 251 54.06 106.61 43.00
N LYS A 252 53.31 106.41 44.10
CA LYS A 252 52.61 107.48 44.83
C LYS A 252 53.56 108.56 45.39
N ARG A 253 54.83 108.21 45.63
CA ARG A 253 55.86 109.13 46.13
C ARG A 253 56.77 109.69 45.04
N VAL A 254 56.54 109.32 43.78
CA VAL A 254 57.36 109.68 42.62
C VAL A 254 58.83 109.29 42.83
N THR A 255 59.06 108.08 43.35
CA THR A 255 60.40 107.51 43.54
C THR A 255 60.67 106.37 42.56
N PRO A 256 61.95 106.04 42.28
CA PRO A 256 62.31 104.88 41.46
C PRO A 256 61.73 103.57 42.02
N ILE A 257 61.44 102.63 41.12
CA ILE A 257 60.89 101.31 41.45
C ILE A 257 61.93 100.24 41.06
N GLU A 258 62.09 99.23 41.90
CA GLU A 258 62.92 98.06 41.56
C GLU A 258 62.20 97.18 40.51
N PRO A 259 62.94 96.52 39.59
CA PRO A 259 62.33 95.63 38.62
C PRO A 259 61.57 94.49 39.30
N LEU A 260 60.30 94.31 38.93
CA LEU A 260 59.41 93.28 39.45
C LEU A 260 59.38 92.07 38.51
N ASP A 261 59.63 90.87 39.04
CA ASP A 261 59.45 89.62 38.30
C ASP A 261 58.07 89.01 38.59
N LEU A 262 57.15 89.17 37.64
CA LEU A 262 55.79 88.62 37.70
C LEU A 262 55.65 87.30 36.90
N GLU A 263 56.72 86.77 36.31
CA GLU A 263 56.64 85.66 35.35
C GLU A 263 56.05 84.38 35.96
N LYS A 264 56.41 84.08 37.22
CA LYS A 264 55.86 82.91 37.94
C LYS A 264 54.38 83.05 38.26
N CYS A 265 53.95 84.23 38.72
CA CYS A 265 52.55 84.53 38.99
C CYS A 265 51.70 84.42 37.71
N ILE A 266 52.18 84.98 36.60
CA ILE A 266 51.53 84.88 35.28
C ILE A 266 51.47 83.42 34.82
N SER A 267 52.55 82.66 35.00
CA SER A 267 52.62 81.25 34.61
C SER A 267 51.64 80.39 35.41
N ALA A 268 51.52 80.62 36.71
CA ALA A 268 50.55 79.94 37.57
C ALA A 268 49.11 80.32 37.18
N LEU A 269 48.85 81.59 36.90
CA LEU A 269 47.55 82.06 36.44
C LEU A 269 47.15 81.45 35.09
N ARG A 270 48.10 81.29 34.14
CA ARG A 270 47.87 80.59 32.87
C ARG A 270 47.50 79.12 33.08
N LYS A 271 48.20 78.42 33.95
CA LYS A 271 47.87 77.02 34.28
C LYS A 271 46.49 76.90 34.93
N PHE A 272 46.16 77.82 35.82
CA PHE A 272 44.85 77.89 36.44
C PHE A 272 43.75 78.15 35.41
N ARG A 273 43.94 79.11 34.50
CA ARG A 273 43.04 79.37 33.37
C ARG A 273 42.86 78.15 32.46
N ASN A 274 43.92 77.43 32.15
CA ASN A 274 43.79 76.24 31.30
C ASN A 274 42.93 75.18 32.01
N GLN A 275 43.12 75.02 33.31
CA GLN A 275 42.35 74.06 34.11
C GLN A 275 40.87 74.43 34.23
N THR A 276 40.50 75.73 34.22
CA THR A 276 39.09 76.16 34.23
C THR A 276 38.38 75.84 32.92
N VAL A 277 39.10 75.82 31.80
CA VAL A 277 38.55 75.46 30.48
C VAL A 277 38.47 73.94 30.29
N GLU A 278 39.44 73.20 30.83
CA GLU A 278 39.55 71.75 30.65
C GLU A 278 38.62 70.93 31.57
N ILE A 279 38.17 71.52 32.69
CA ILE A 279 37.32 70.80 33.65
C ILE A 279 35.96 70.45 33.03
N SER A 280 35.64 69.15 33.01
CA SER A 280 34.34 68.65 32.57
C SER A 280 33.38 68.54 33.75
N VAL A 281 32.21 69.17 33.67
CA VAL A 281 31.12 69.04 34.66
C VAL A 281 30.27 67.78 34.49
N TYR A 282 30.52 67.01 33.42
CA TYR A 282 29.74 65.82 33.10
C TYR A 282 29.87 64.77 34.20
N GLY A 283 28.72 64.28 34.69
CA GLY A 283 28.67 63.32 35.80
C GLY A 283 28.63 63.95 37.19
N SER A 284 28.55 65.28 37.31
CA SER A 284 28.21 65.93 38.57
C SER A 284 26.72 65.76 38.91
N GLU A 285 26.38 65.84 40.21
CA GLU A 285 24.98 65.73 40.68
C GLU A 285 24.07 66.86 40.13
N ASP A 286 24.66 68.01 39.80
CA ASP A 286 23.98 69.16 39.16
C ASP A 286 24.93 69.85 38.17
N GLU A 287 24.93 69.35 36.92
CA GLU A 287 25.81 69.87 35.86
C GLU A 287 25.56 71.34 35.55
N SER A 288 24.34 71.83 35.75
CA SER A 288 23.98 73.22 35.47
C SER A 288 24.58 74.16 36.51
N TYR A 289 24.51 73.78 37.79
CA TYR A 289 25.07 74.51 38.90
C TYR A 289 26.60 74.57 38.82
N TYR A 290 27.28 73.44 38.62
CA TYR A 290 28.75 73.43 38.55
C TYR A 290 29.30 74.11 37.29
N ARG A 291 28.56 74.08 36.18
CA ARG A 291 28.91 74.87 35.00
C ARG A 291 28.83 76.36 35.29
N GLY A 292 27.79 76.80 36.00
CA GLY A 292 27.68 78.18 36.47
C GLY A 292 28.88 78.59 37.34
N LEU A 293 29.26 77.74 38.31
CA LEU A 293 30.43 78.01 39.16
C LEU A 293 31.74 78.09 38.36
N ILE A 294 31.95 77.21 37.37
CA ILE A 294 33.15 77.28 36.52
C ILE A 294 33.16 78.55 35.69
N SER A 295 32.01 78.96 35.13
CA SER A 295 31.91 80.23 34.39
C SER A 295 32.23 81.43 35.28
N GLU A 296 31.74 81.47 36.53
CA GLU A 296 32.10 82.51 37.49
C GLU A 296 33.61 82.52 37.79
N VAL A 297 34.23 81.34 37.90
CA VAL A 297 35.68 81.22 38.08
C VAL A 297 36.45 81.71 36.84
N GLU A 298 36.02 81.34 35.64
CA GLU A 298 36.62 81.77 34.37
C GLU A 298 36.59 83.30 34.21
N GLU A 299 35.48 83.93 34.59
CA GLU A 299 35.35 85.39 34.58
C GLU A 299 36.34 86.06 35.54
N LEU A 300 36.45 85.56 36.78
CA LEU A 300 37.41 86.07 37.75
C LEU A 300 38.86 85.88 37.27
N VAL A 301 39.18 84.73 36.65
CA VAL A 301 40.50 84.47 36.07
C VAL A 301 40.82 85.47 34.96
N ARG A 302 39.84 85.81 34.11
CA ARG A 302 40.02 86.83 33.08
C ARG A 302 40.32 88.20 33.69
N GLU A 303 39.59 88.58 34.73
CA GLU A 303 39.82 89.85 35.45
C GLU A 303 41.21 89.90 36.09
N PHE A 304 41.67 88.80 36.72
CA PHE A 304 43.05 88.74 37.23
C PHE A 304 44.10 88.93 36.14
N VAL A 305 43.91 88.33 34.97
CA VAL A 305 44.83 88.48 33.84
C VAL A 305 44.87 89.93 33.38
N GLU A 306 43.72 90.59 33.26
CA GLU A 306 43.62 91.99 32.87
C GLU A 306 44.32 92.89 33.89
N ASP A 307 44.03 92.72 35.18
CA ASP A 307 44.60 93.57 36.23
C ASP A 307 46.11 93.38 36.39
N ILE A 308 46.62 92.14 36.30
CA ILE A 308 48.06 91.86 36.33
C ILE A 308 48.77 92.44 35.09
N ASN A 309 48.18 92.32 33.90
CA ASN A 309 48.78 92.90 32.68
C ASN A 309 48.82 94.44 32.75
N LEU A 310 47.77 95.07 33.30
CA LEU A 310 47.74 96.51 33.53
C LEU A 310 48.79 96.94 34.56
N ILE A 311 48.99 96.16 35.63
CA ILE A 311 50.07 96.39 36.60
C ILE A 311 51.42 96.36 35.89
N ILE A 312 51.69 95.31 35.09
CA ILE A 312 52.95 95.17 34.33
C ILE A 312 53.17 96.39 33.43
N ALA A 313 52.19 96.73 32.59
CA ALA A 313 52.28 97.86 31.67
C ALA A 313 52.52 99.20 32.40
N THR A 314 51.87 99.39 33.55
CA THR A 314 52.03 100.59 34.37
C THR A 314 53.40 100.63 35.04
N THR A 315 53.91 99.51 35.53
CA THR A 315 55.24 99.42 36.16
C THR A 315 56.39 99.53 35.17
N GLU A 316 56.28 98.94 33.97
CA GLU A 316 57.30 98.99 32.92
C GLU A 316 57.36 100.36 32.24
N GLY A 317 56.20 101.02 32.09
CA GLY A 317 56.09 102.36 31.51
C GLY A 317 56.31 103.50 32.51
N TYR A 318 56.62 103.19 33.77
CA TYR A 318 56.81 104.20 34.80
C TYR A 318 58.21 104.82 34.72
N ASP A 319 58.26 106.11 34.41
CA ASP A 319 59.44 106.94 34.58
C ASP A 319 59.19 108.02 35.64
N HIS A 320 59.92 107.92 36.75
CA HIS A 320 59.87 108.86 37.86
C HIS A 320 60.22 110.32 37.48
N GLU A 321 60.90 110.57 36.36
CA GLU A 321 61.25 111.93 35.91
C GLU A 321 60.13 112.59 35.09
N GLU A 322 59.24 111.82 34.47
CA GLU A 322 58.20 112.32 33.53
C GLU A 322 56.75 112.05 33.99
N CYS A 323 56.54 111.40 35.14
CA CYS A 323 55.21 111.00 35.59
C CYS A 323 54.33 112.14 36.13
N SER A 324 53.04 112.10 35.78
CA SER A 324 51.98 112.89 36.41
C SER A 324 51.53 112.30 37.75
N ASP A 325 51.03 113.13 38.67
CA ASP A 325 50.61 112.77 40.05
C ASP A 325 49.55 111.64 40.17
N ASN A 326 49.01 111.13 39.07
CA ASN A 326 47.91 110.15 39.05
C ASN A 326 48.28 108.75 38.55
N VAL A 327 49.54 108.46 38.23
CA VAL A 327 49.94 107.12 37.76
C VAL A 327 50.21 106.21 38.96
N ASN A 328 49.30 105.28 39.25
CA ASN A 328 49.46 104.26 40.30
C ASN A 328 48.67 102.99 39.96
N ILE A 329 48.87 101.93 40.74
CA ILE A 329 48.23 100.60 40.53
C ILE A 329 47.23 100.24 41.64
N ASP A 330 46.77 101.23 42.42
CA ASP A 330 45.98 101.02 43.64
C ASP A 330 44.63 100.36 43.36
N GLU A 331 43.95 100.81 42.31
CA GLU A 331 42.66 100.27 41.88
C GLU A 331 42.78 98.81 41.42
N ASN A 332 43.90 98.46 40.77
CA ASN A 332 44.17 97.11 40.30
C ASN A 332 44.46 96.17 41.48
N LEU A 333 45.27 96.62 42.46
CA LEU A 333 45.54 95.82 43.67
C LEU A 333 44.27 95.59 44.49
N THR A 334 43.41 96.61 44.60
CA THR A 334 42.13 96.49 45.30
C THR A 334 41.21 95.48 44.61
N ARG A 335 41.05 95.58 43.28
CA ARG A 335 40.25 94.63 42.48
C ARG A 335 40.77 93.21 42.57
N ILE A 336 42.09 93.01 42.51
CA ILE A 336 42.70 91.69 42.70
C ILE A 336 42.37 91.15 44.10
N SER A 337 42.51 91.93 45.16
CA SER A 337 42.19 91.49 46.53
C SER A 337 40.71 91.06 46.67
N GLU A 338 39.78 91.88 46.19
CA GLU A 338 38.34 91.56 46.21
C GLU A 338 38.02 90.28 45.41
N ASN A 339 38.64 90.13 44.24
CA ASN A 339 38.43 88.95 43.41
C ASN A 339 39.07 87.70 44.02
N ARG A 340 40.14 87.82 44.80
CA ARG A 340 40.77 86.67 45.51
C ARG A 340 39.85 86.12 46.58
N GLU A 341 39.16 86.99 47.32
CA GLU A 341 38.17 86.58 48.31
C GLU A 341 36.99 85.84 47.67
N LYS A 342 36.42 86.40 46.59
CA LYS A 342 35.35 85.75 45.82
C LYS A 342 35.77 84.39 45.29
N LEU A 343 36.98 84.30 44.73
CA LEU A 343 37.51 83.07 44.18
C LEU A 343 37.74 82.02 45.27
N SER A 344 38.21 82.42 46.46
CA SER A 344 38.37 81.52 47.62
C SER A 344 37.04 80.88 48.04
N VAL A 345 35.97 81.68 48.08
CA VAL A 345 34.61 81.20 48.40
C VAL A 345 34.12 80.20 47.33
N LEU A 346 34.37 80.46 46.05
CA LEU A 346 34.01 79.55 44.97
C LEU A 346 34.78 78.22 45.07
N MET A 347 36.08 78.27 45.36
CA MET A 347 36.91 77.07 45.50
C MET A 347 36.48 76.17 46.67
N GLN A 348 35.91 76.75 47.73
CA GLN A 348 35.33 75.96 48.82
C GLN A 348 34.10 75.15 48.39
N LYS A 349 33.29 75.65 47.44
CA LYS A 349 32.12 74.92 46.92
C LYS A 349 32.54 73.63 46.19
N PHE A 350 33.73 73.61 45.59
CA PHE A 350 34.32 72.41 44.96
C PHE A 350 34.91 71.40 45.97
N ASN A 351 34.99 71.72 47.27
CA ASN A 351 35.46 70.77 48.32
C ASN A 351 34.40 69.73 48.72
N VAL A 352 33.10 70.05 48.58
CA VAL A 352 31.98 69.29 49.20
C VAL A 352 31.61 68.03 48.41
N ILE A 353 31.98 67.98 47.13
CA ILE A 353 31.57 66.96 46.15
C ILE A 353 31.95 65.52 46.55
N GLY A 354 33.08 65.33 47.25
CA GLY A 354 33.60 63.99 47.54
C GLY A 354 32.84 63.19 48.60
N ARG A 355 32.19 63.82 49.59
CA ARG A 355 31.58 63.09 50.73
C ARG A 355 30.12 62.68 50.49
N ALA A 356 29.33 63.53 49.83
CA ALA A 356 27.90 63.29 49.64
C ALA A 356 27.65 62.17 48.61
N HIS A 357 28.34 62.21 47.47
CA HIS A 357 28.20 61.21 46.42
C HIS A 357 28.72 59.83 46.86
N LEU A 358 29.84 59.76 47.59
CA LEU A 358 30.32 58.48 48.14
C LEU A 358 29.29 57.83 49.07
N GLN A 359 28.58 58.61 49.88
CA GLN A 359 27.52 58.09 50.75
C GLN A 359 26.28 57.66 49.96
N ALA A 360 25.88 58.43 48.94
CA ALA A 360 24.73 58.11 48.09
C ALA A 360 24.98 56.84 47.24
N THR A 361 26.15 56.71 46.61
CA THR A 361 26.52 55.51 45.82
C THR A 361 26.60 54.27 46.71
N LEU A 362 27.16 54.39 47.91
CA LEU A 362 27.25 53.27 48.85
C LEU A 362 25.86 52.82 49.32
N ALA A 363 24.94 53.76 49.57
CA ALA A 363 23.55 53.45 49.90
C ALA A 363 22.82 52.70 48.76
N ILE A 364 22.96 53.17 47.52
CA ILE A 364 22.36 52.53 46.34
C ILE A 364 22.93 51.12 46.11
N GLN A 365 24.24 50.92 46.30
CA GLN A 365 24.86 49.60 46.18
C GLN A 365 24.37 48.62 47.26
N MET A 366 24.17 49.10 48.50
CA MET A 366 23.60 48.29 49.58
C MET A 366 22.14 47.93 49.32
N GLU A 367 21.33 48.86 48.83
CA GLU A 367 19.92 48.63 48.52
C GLU A 367 19.76 47.60 47.37
N LYS A 368 20.52 47.77 46.28
CA LYS A 368 20.54 46.81 45.17
C LYS A 368 21.05 45.42 45.58
N GLY A 369 22.02 45.35 46.49
CA GLY A 369 22.51 44.10 47.05
C GLY A 369 21.47 43.40 47.93
N MET A 370 20.63 44.16 48.64
CA MET A 370 19.54 43.62 49.47
C MET A 370 18.34 43.15 48.65
N THR A 371 17.92 43.91 47.63
CA THR A 371 16.81 43.51 46.75
C THR A 371 17.16 42.27 45.93
N ALA A 372 18.36 42.16 45.38
CA ALA A 372 18.81 40.96 44.67
C ALA A 372 18.83 39.71 45.57
N ARG A 373 19.20 39.86 46.85
CA ARG A 373 19.15 38.77 47.84
C ARG A 373 17.72 38.41 48.23
N GLN A 374 16.81 39.37 48.35
CA GLN A 374 15.39 39.13 48.62
C GLN A 374 14.71 38.43 47.44
N GLU A 375 14.96 38.87 46.21
CA GLU A 375 14.39 38.23 45.00
C GLU A 375 14.91 36.80 44.80
N ALA A 376 16.17 36.53 45.14
CA ALA A 376 16.73 35.18 45.13
C ALA A 376 16.06 34.28 46.19
N ALA A 377 15.87 34.79 47.40
CA ALA A 377 15.23 34.05 48.50
C ALA A 377 13.72 33.81 48.26
N GLU A 378 13.02 34.71 47.58
CA GLU A 378 11.61 34.52 47.21
C GLU A 378 11.40 33.52 46.09
N LYS A 379 12.36 33.40 45.16
CA LYS A 379 12.35 32.37 44.10
C LYS A 379 12.57 30.97 44.68
N GLU A 380 13.53 30.80 45.60
CA GLU A 380 13.74 29.52 46.29
C GLU A 380 12.51 29.05 47.09
N LYS A 381 11.75 29.98 47.67
CA LYS A 381 10.50 29.64 48.39
C LYS A 381 9.35 29.21 47.47
N LYS A 382 9.26 29.76 46.25
CA LYS A 382 8.22 29.38 45.28
C LYS A 382 8.50 28.02 44.62
N ASP A 383 9.76 27.68 44.39
CA ASP A 383 10.13 26.39 43.81
C ASP A 383 9.96 25.20 44.79
N HIS A 384 9.87 25.46 46.10
CA HIS A 384 9.60 24.42 47.12
C HIS A 384 8.13 24.31 47.56
N SER A 385 7.21 25.15 47.07
CA SER A 385 5.83 25.23 47.57
C SER A 385 4.73 24.81 46.59
N THR A 386 5.06 24.15 45.47
CA THR A 386 4.04 23.58 44.56
C THR A 386 3.91 22.06 44.74
N PRO A 387 3.06 21.54 45.65
CA PRO A 387 2.66 20.15 45.59
C PRO A 387 1.69 19.96 44.42
N LYS A 388 1.98 18.94 43.59
CA LYS A 388 1.01 18.38 42.65
C LYS A 388 -0.22 17.95 43.44
N GLN A 389 -1.35 18.62 43.23
CA GLN A 389 -2.65 18.03 43.52
C GLN A 389 -3.09 17.29 42.27
N ASP A 390 -3.03 15.96 42.38
CA ASP A 390 -3.76 15.05 41.52
C ASP A 390 -5.27 15.35 41.67
N SER A 391 -5.94 15.62 40.56
CA SER A 391 -7.39 15.75 40.49
C SER A 391 -7.97 14.49 39.86
N GLU A 392 -8.72 13.73 40.68
CA GLU A 392 -9.69 12.72 40.26
C GLU A 392 -10.86 13.31 39.46
#